data_AF-A0A428YMP7-F1
#
_entry.id   AF-A0A428YMP7-F1
#
_cell.length_a   1.000
_cell.length_b   1.000
_cell.length_c   1.000
_cell.angle_alpha   90.00
_cell.angle_beta   90.00
_cell.angle_gamma   90.00
#
_symmetry.space_group_name_H-M   'P 1'
#
loop_
_entity.id
_entity.type
_entity.pdbx_description
1 polymer ?
#
loop_
_entity_poly.entity_id
_entity_poly.type
_entity_poly.pdbx_seq_one_letter_code
_entity_poly.pdbx_strand_id
1 'polypeptide(L)'
;MQLKGGIVATLVRVPADGETRGAILYVHGFADYFFQRHVAEHFTAQGYDFYAVDLRYYGRSLRDGDTPNFALDLSIYYEELDAAAELIREDGHERFTVMAHSTGGLITPLWLDARKDLPVDALVLNSPWFELAEPWLARTVGTAAIKVLGRYLPKLVLRPGLGGVYGESIHKDHHGEWDFDLKMKPLNAFPVLLGWLRAIRIGHAKLQAGLDVRVPILVLHSSRSLLRAKAWTPDAMTADTVLDVADMVKYAPKLGRDVTVVEIADGLHDLFLSAEAVRTKALTEVDNWLARQSS
;
A
#
# COMPACT_ATOMS: atom_id res chain seq x y z
N MET A 1 11.52 7.26 13.61
CA MET A 1 10.76 8.48 13.95
C MET A 1 10.04 8.25 15.27
N GLN A 2 10.25 9.12 16.27
CA GLN A 2 9.48 9.12 17.51
C GLN A 2 8.32 10.11 17.34
N LEU A 3 7.10 9.63 17.53
CA LEU A 3 5.86 10.40 17.33
C LEU A 3 5.16 10.68 18.66
N LYS A 4 4.07 11.45 18.63
CA LYS A 4 3.34 11.80 19.84
C LYS A 4 2.81 10.55 20.53
N GLY A 5 2.81 10.56 21.86
CA GLY A 5 2.33 9.44 22.67
C GLY A 5 3.23 8.21 22.70
N GLY A 6 4.51 8.34 22.32
CA GLY A 6 5.48 7.23 22.32
C GLY A 6 5.30 6.25 21.17
N ILE A 7 4.52 6.64 20.15
CA ILE A 7 4.34 5.86 18.93
C ILE A 7 5.64 5.93 18.11
N VAL A 8 6.01 4.81 17.50
CA VAL A 8 7.18 4.72 16.64
C VAL A 8 6.78 4.36 15.22
N ALA A 9 7.43 5.02 14.26
CA ALA A 9 7.46 4.61 12.86
C ALA A 9 8.91 4.56 12.37
N THR A 10 9.22 3.65 11.46
CA THR A 10 10.56 3.47 10.89
C THR A 10 10.57 4.08 9.50
N LEU A 11 11.58 4.92 9.23
CA LEU A 11 11.83 5.48 7.92
C LEU A 11 13.13 4.87 7.40
N VAL A 12 13.02 4.02 6.38
CA VAL A 12 14.16 3.51 5.61
C VAL A 12 14.58 4.59 4.62
N ARG A 13 15.88 4.80 4.47
CA ARG A 13 16.46 5.76 3.52
C ARG A 13 17.57 5.07 2.73
N VAL A 14 17.55 5.25 1.41
CA VAL A 14 18.59 4.79 0.49
C VAL A 14 18.92 5.96 -0.42
N PRO A 15 20.15 6.51 -0.35
CA PRO A 15 20.52 7.64 -1.19
C PRO A 15 20.66 7.24 -2.66
N ALA A 16 20.47 8.19 -3.56
CA ALA A 16 20.75 8.03 -4.99
C ALA A 16 22.22 7.63 -5.24
N ASP A 17 22.47 6.87 -6.32
CA ASP A 17 23.83 6.43 -6.68
C ASP A 17 24.70 7.57 -7.24
N GLY A 18 24.09 8.72 -7.57
CA GLY A 18 24.74 9.86 -8.21
C GLY A 18 24.06 11.20 -7.87
N GLU A 19 24.02 12.11 -8.84
CA GLU A 19 23.31 13.39 -8.66
C GLU A 19 21.82 13.15 -8.45
N THR A 20 21.29 13.72 -7.37
CA THR A 20 19.89 13.55 -7.00
C THR A 20 18.97 14.32 -7.94
N ARG A 21 17.93 13.66 -8.44
CA ARG A 21 16.88 14.25 -9.30
C ARG A 21 15.55 14.46 -8.57
N GLY A 22 15.46 14.05 -7.30
CA GLY A 22 14.24 14.09 -6.51
C GLY A 22 14.16 12.94 -5.52
N ALA A 23 13.08 12.90 -4.75
CA ALA A 23 12.84 11.85 -3.76
C ALA A 23 11.59 11.03 -4.05
N ILE A 24 11.59 9.78 -3.60
CA ILE A 24 10.41 8.89 -3.61
C ILE A 24 10.10 8.46 -2.18
N LEU A 25 8.84 8.61 -1.75
CA LEU A 25 8.32 8.04 -0.50
C LEU A 25 7.42 6.83 -0.80
N TYR A 26 7.87 5.64 -0.41
CA TYR A 26 7.12 4.39 -0.52
C TYR A 26 6.29 4.10 0.75
N VAL A 27 5.01 3.73 0.57
CA VAL A 27 4.06 3.37 1.64
C VAL A 27 3.49 1.97 1.40
N HIS A 28 3.73 1.05 2.34
CA HIS A 28 3.38 -0.38 2.22
C HIS A 28 1.88 -0.69 2.41
N GLY A 29 1.51 -1.96 2.20
CA GLY A 29 0.15 -2.48 2.36
C GLY A 29 -0.21 -2.96 3.77
N PHE A 30 -1.35 -3.66 3.90
CA PHE A 30 -1.74 -4.31 5.16
C PHE A 30 -0.87 -5.55 5.44
N ALA A 31 -0.51 -5.80 6.70
CA ALA A 31 0.38 -6.87 7.12
C ALA A 31 1.65 -6.91 6.28
N ASP A 32 2.33 -5.77 6.22
CA ASP A 32 3.46 -5.54 5.34
C ASP A 32 4.47 -4.57 5.95
N TYR A 33 5.63 -4.47 5.31
CA TYR A 33 6.68 -3.50 5.60
C TYR A 33 7.60 -3.38 4.38
N PHE A 34 8.44 -2.36 4.30
CA PHE A 34 9.34 -2.24 3.15
C PHE A 34 10.54 -3.21 3.27
N PHE A 35 10.54 -4.24 2.43
CA PHE A 35 11.65 -5.18 2.23
C PHE A 35 12.13 -5.26 0.76
N GLN A 36 11.49 -4.51 -0.15
CA GLN A 36 11.69 -4.60 -1.60
C GLN A 36 12.95 -3.87 -2.04
N ARG A 37 14.11 -4.39 -1.63
CA ARG A 37 15.42 -3.79 -1.91
C ARG A 37 15.60 -3.46 -3.40
N HIS A 38 15.20 -4.36 -4.29
CA HIS A 38 15.32 -4.17 -5.74
C HIS A 38 14.54 -2.95 -6.25
N VAL A 39 13.42 -2.57 -5.61
CA VAL A 39 12.64 -1.38 -5.97
C VAL A 39 13.41 -0.12 -5.57
N ALA A 40 13.99 -0.10 -4.37
CA ALA A 40 14.84 1.02 -3.95
C ALA A 40 16.05 1.16 -4.89
N GLU A 41 16.75 0.06 -5.18
CA GLU A 41 17.90 0.03 -6.10
C GLU A 41 17.53 0.49 -7.53
N HIS A 42 16.35 0.10 -8.03
CA HIS A 42 15.85 0.54 -9.34
C HIS A 42 15.73 2.07 -9.42
N PHE A 43 15.22 2.72 -8.37
CA PHE A 43 15.04 4.17 -8.36
C PHE A 43 16.31 4.93 -7.97
N THR A 44 17.16 4.39 -7.09
CA THR A 44 18.42 5.04 -6.71
C THR A 44 19.42 5.04 -7.86
N ALA A 45 19.44 3.97 -8.67
CA ALA A 45 20.22 3.92 -9.92
C ALA A 45 19.76 4.96 -10.96
N GLN A 46 18.53 5.44 -10.86
CA GLN A 46 17.97 6.50 -11.70
C GLN A 46 18.12 7.91 -11.11
N GLY A 47 18.77 8.04 -9.95
CA GLY A 47 19.04 9.33 -9.30
C GLY A 47 18.01 9.75 -8.25
N TYR A 48 17.06 8.90 -7.85
CA TYR A 48 16.11 9.26 -6.79
C TYR A 48 16.62 8.87 -5.41
N ASP A 49 16.57 9.78 -4.45
CA ASP A 49 16.70 9.43 -3.05
C ASP A 49 15.42 8.69 -2.60
N PHE A 50 15.58 7.46 -2.13
CA PHE A 50 14.46 6.56 -1.87
C PHE A 50 14.19 6.43 -0.37
N TYR A 51 12.94 6.69 -0.02
CA TYR A 51 12.42 6.63 1.34
C TYR A 51 11.30 5.59 1.39
N ALA A 52 11.23 4.82 2.46
CA ALA A 52 10.08 3.96 2.73
C ALA A 52 9.70 4.02 4.19
N VAL A 53 8.41 4.14 4.48
CA VAL A 53 7.90 4.21 5.85
C VAL A 53 7.22 2.92 6.25
N ASP A 54 7.70 2.31 7.35
CA ASP A 54 6.97 1.29 8.08
C ASP A 54 6.07 2.01 9.09
N LEU A 55 4.76 2.03 8.82
CA LEU A 55 3.74 2.71 9.64
C LEU A 55 3.69 2.17 11.07
N ARG A 56 3.09 2.90 12.02
CA ARG A 56 2.90 2.39 13.39
C ARG A 56 2.19 1.03 13.38
N TYR A 57 2.64 0.12 14.24
CA TYR A 57 2.10 -1.24 14.33
C TYR A 57 2.33 -2.12 13.09
N TYR A 58 3.30 -1.80 12.25
CA TYR A 58 3.75 -2.60 11.11
C TYR A 58 5.27 -2.82 11.16
N GLY A 59 5.74 -3.90 10.54
CA GLY A 59 7.15 -4.06 10.22
C GLY A 59 8.11 -3.86 11.39
N ARG A 60 9.14 -3.05 11.14
CA ARG A 60 10.16 -2.66 12.13
C ARG A 60 9.63 -1.73 13.22
N SER A 61 8.43 -1.21 13.03
CA SER A 61 7.75 -0.29 13.95
C SER A 61 6.89 -1.03 14.99
N LEU A 62 6.73 -2.35 14.88
CA LEU A 62 6.08 -3.19 15.88
C LEU A 62 6.88 -3.24 17.19
N ARG A 63 6.18 -3.09 18.31
CA ARG A 63 6.70 -3.22 19.68
C ARG A 63 6.00 -4.31 20.46
N ASP A 64 6.65 -4.80 21.51
CA ASP A 64 6.05 -5.77 22.42
C ASP A 64 4.77 -5.20 23.06
N GLY A 65 3.68 -5.98 22.98
CA GLY A 65 2.37 -5.57 23.47
C GLY A 65 1.51 -4.80 22.46
N ASP A 66 2.06 -4.43 21.30
CA ASP A 66 1.28 -3.83 20.23
C ASP A 66 0.21 -4.79 19.71
N THR A 67 -0.85 -4.21 19.16
CA THR A 67 -1.83 -4.93 18.35
C THR A 67 -1.48 -4.66 16.88
N PRO A 68 -0.92 -5.63 16.13
CA PRO A 68 -0.46 -5.40 14.77
C PRO A 68 -1.55 -4.82 13.87
N ASN A 69 -1.15 -3.90 12.98
CA ASN A 69 -1.99 -3.26 11.97
C ASN A 69 -3.21 -2.49 12.52
N PHE A 70 -3.28 -2.23 13.82
CA PHE A 70 -4.51 -1.73 14.43
C PHE A 70 -4.69 -0.22 14.23
N ALA A 71 -5.84 0.15 13.66
CA ALA A 71 -6.26 1.54 13.53
C ALA A 71 -7.78 1.66 13.71
N LEU A 72 -8.23 2.77 14.31
CA LEU A 72 -9.66 3.11 14.41
C LEU A 72 -10.07 4.23 13.45
N ASP A 73 -9.09 4.94 12.93
CA ASP A 73 -9.18 5.95 11.89
C ASP A 73 -7.88 5.87 11.06
N LEU A 74 -7.99 5.95 9.74
CA LEU A 74 -6.80 5.94 8.87
C LEU A 74 -6.04 7.27 8.92
N SER A 75 -6.67 8.36 9.38
CA SER A 75 -5.98 9.65 9.52
C SER A 75 -4.88 9.63 10.59
N ILE A 76 -4.81 8.60 11.44
CA ILE A 76 -3.70 8.46 12.40
C ILE A 76 -2.37 8.33 11.67
N TYR A 77 -2.35 7.70 10.49
CA TYR A 77 -1.15 7.50 9.69
C TYR A 77 -0.65 8.79 9.05
N TYR A 78 -1.43 9.86 9.04
CA TYR A 78 -0.98 11.15 8.51
C TYR A 78 0.16 11.72 9.36
N GLU A 79 0.25 11.37 10.65
CA GLU A 79 1.35 11.83 11.50
C GLU A 79 2.70 11.28 11.00
N GLU A 80 2.76 10.00 10.62
CA GLU A 80 3.93 9.37 10.01
C GLU A 80 4.26 9.94 8.64
N LEU A 81 3.24 10.16 7.81
CA LEU A 81 3.42 10.65 6.44
C LEU A 81 3.84 12.12 6.43
N ASP A 82 3.22 12.95 7.28
CA ASP A 82 3.62 14.35 7.49
C ASP A 82 5.07 14.41 8.02
N ALA A 83 5.45 13.54 8.96
CA ALA A 83 6.83 13.46 9.46
C ALA A 83 7.84 12.98 8.42
N ALA A 84 7.47 12.00 7.58
CA ALA A 84 8.32 11.54 6.48
C ALA A 84 8.51 12.63 5.41
N ALA A 85 7.46 13.35 5.06
CA ALA A 85 7.52 14.48 4.13
C ALA A 85 8.43 15.61 4.66
N GLU A 86 8.33 15.93 5.94
CA GLU A 86 9.19 16.93 6.58
C GLU A 86 10.66 16.50 6.56
N LEU A 87 10.94 15.23 6.84
CA LEU A 87 12.30 14.67 6.79
C LEU A 87 12.89 14.67 5.37
N ILE A 88 12.07 14.40 4.35
CA ILE A 88 12.47 14.51 2.94
C ILE A 88 12.82 15.97 2.60
N ARG A 89 12.04 16.92 3.11
CA ARG A 89 12.30 18.36 2.95
C ARG A 89 13.58 18.80 3.67
N GLU A 90 13.83 18.30 4.88
CA GLU A 90 15.06 18.55 5.64
C GLU A 90 16.31 18.00 4.94
N ASP A 91 16.16 16.89 4.21
CA ASP A 91 17.22 16.32 3.37
C ASP A 91 17.47 17.13 2.07
N GLY A 92 16.71 18.20 1.84
CA GLY A 92 16.93 19.17 0.75
C GLY A 92 16.00 19.02 -0.46
N HIS A 93 15.01 18.14 -0.40
CA HIS A 93 14.05 17.96 -1.49
C HIS A 93 12.89 18.95 -1.36
N GLU A 94 12.79 19.88 -2.31
CA GLU A 94 11.65 20.80 -2.38
C GLU A 94 10.36 20.12 -2.81
N ARG A 95 10.46 18.97 -3.50
CA ARG A 95 9.33 18.15 -3.96
C ARG A 95 9.68 16.67 -4.01
N PHE A 96 8.66 15.81 -3.95
CA PHE A 96 8.84 14.36 -3.98
C PHE A 96 7.66 13.61 -4.60
N THR A 97 7.90 12.38 -5.05
CA THR A 97 6.87 11.46 -5.53
C THR A 97 6.44 10.51 -4.40
N VAL A 98 5.14 10.22 -4.32
CA VAL A 98 4.62 9.20 -3.41
C VAL A 98 4.36 7.92 -4.20
N MET A 99 4.84 6.80 -3.72
CA MET A 99 4.53 5.47 -4.22
C MET A 99 3.83 4.66 -3.13
N ALA A 100 2.76 3.96 -3.44
CA ALA A 100 2.03 3.21 -2.43
C ALA A 100 1.45 1.89 -2.94
N HIS A 101 1.47 0.87 -2.10
CA HIS A 101 0.94 -0.45 -2.41
C HIS A 101 -0.32 -0.76 -1.59
N SER A 102 -1.32 -1.38 -2.22
CA SER A 102 -2.47 -1.99 -1.53
C SER A 102 -3.17 -1.02 -0.56
N THR A 103 -3.14 -1.29 0.76
CA THR A 103 -3.72 -0.41 1.78
C THR A 103 -3.02 0.94 1.85
N GLY A 104 -1.71 1.02 1.59
CA GLY A 104 -1.01 2.28 1.38
C GLY A 104 -1.66 3.09 0.26
N GLY A 105 -2.08 2.43 -0.82
CA GLY A 105 -2.80 3.05 -1.92
C GLY A 105 -4.25 3.49 -1.61
N LEU A 106 -4.79 3.14 -0.44
CA LEU A 106 -5.99 3.77 0.13
C LEU A 106 -5.62 4.94 1.04
N ILE A 107 -4.56 4.79 1.85
CA ILE A 107 -4.15 5.79 2.84
C ILE A 107 -3.60 7.04 2.17
N THR A 108 -2.72 6.90 1.17
CA THR A 108 -2.03 8.04 0.55
C THR A 108 -2.95 8.96 -0.25
N PRO A 109 -3.96 8.50 -1.03
CA PRO A 109 -4.94 9.42 -1.61
C PRO A 109 -5.74 10.18 -0.55
N LEU A 110 -6.15 9.51 0.54
CA LEU A 110 -6.89 10.17 1.63
C LEU A 110 -6.03 11.23 2.32
N TRP A 111 -4.74 10.94 2.51
CA TRP A 111 -3.76 11.88 3.06
C TRP A 111 -3.58 13.11 2.16
N LEU A 112 -3.35 12.91 0.85
CA LEU A 112 -3.19 14.00 -0.10
C LEU A 112 -4.48 14.81 -0.30
N ASP A 113 -5.65 14.18 -0.16
CA ASP A 113 -6.91 14.91 -0.11
C ASP A 113 -7.01 15.79 1.16
N ALA A 114 -6.50 15.33 2.30
CA ALA A 114 -6.49 16.10 3.55
C ALA A 114 -5.34 17.12 3.65
N ARG A 115 -4.32 17.04 2.78
CA ARG A 115 -3.07 17.81 2.82
C ARG A 115 -2.71 18.35 1.43
N LYS A 116 -3.56 19.24 0.92
CA LYS A 116 -3.46 19.77 -0.45
C LYS A 116 -2.22 20.64 -0.72
N ASP A 117 -1.56 21.12 0.31
CA ASP A 117 -0.40 22.02 0.21
C ASP A 117 0.96 21.29 0.34
N LEU A 118 0.95 19.95 0.44
CA LEU A 118 2.20 19.19 0.45
C LEU A 118 2.90 19.27 -0.91
N PRO A 119 4.24 19.32 -0.94
CA PRO A 119 5.01 19.39 -2.17
C PRO A 119 5.18 18.01 -2.83
N VAL A 120 4.06 17.34 -3.09
CA VAL A 120 4.06 16.07 -3.83
C VAL A 120 3.89 16.36 -5.31
N ASP A 121 4.76 15.82 -6.16
CA ASP A 121 4.67 16.00 -7.62
C ASP A 121 3.77 14.96 -8.29
N ALA A 122 3.75 13.74 -7.75
CA ALA A 122 3.04 12.62 -8.37
C ALA A 122 2.68 11.54 -7.34
N LEU A 123 1.63 10.77 -7.66
CA LEU A 123 1.21 9.61 -6.89
C LEU A 123 1.21 8.34 -7.75
N VAL A 124 2.01 7.35 -7.38
CA VAL A 124 2.05 6.02 -8.02
C VAL A 124 1.41 4.99 -7.10
N LEU A 125 0.39 4.30 -7.60
CA LEU A 125 -0.40 3.31 -6.86
C LEU A 125 -0.23 1.91 -7.48
N ASN A 126 0.43 1.02 -6.75
CA ASN A 126 0.62 -0.38 -7.11
C ASN A 126 -0.46 -1.25 -6.46
N SER A 127 -1.42 -1.70 -7.28
CA SER A 127 -2.58 -2.53 -6.87
C SER A 127 -3.33 -1.96 -5.65
N PRO A 128 -3.86 -0.73 -5.74
CA PRO A 128 -4.42 -0.04 -4.59
C PRO A 128 -5.76 -0.62 -4.12
N TRP A 129 -6.02 -0.59 -2.81
CA TRP A 129 -7.18 -1.23 -2.21
C TRP A 129 -8.44 -0.33 -2.14
N PHE A 130 -9.24 -0.30 -3.21
CA PHE A 130 -10.41 0.59 -3.31
C PHE A 130 -11.76 0.00 -2.84
N GLU A 131 -11.87 -1.32 -2.72
CA GLU A 131 -13.09 -2.00 -2.26
C GLU A 131 -12.77 -3.38 -1.64
N LEU A 132 -13.68 -3.89 -0.81
CA LEU A 132 -13.58 -5.23 -0.27
C LEU A 132 -14.01 -6.26 -1.33
N ALA A 133 -13.08 -7.13 -1.71
CA ALA A 133 -13.31 -8.24 -2.65
C ALA A 133 -14.26 -9.36 -2.12
N GLU A 134 -14.90 -9.16 -0.96
CA GLU A 134 -15.38 -10.23 -0.09
C GLU A 134 -16.89 -10.15 0.22
N PRO A 135 -17.72 -11.09 -0.31
CA PRO A 135 -19.16 -11.15 -0.04
C PRO A 135 -19.55 -11.55 1.40
N TRP A 136 -18.63 -12.07 2.22
CA TRP A 136 -18.97 -12.59 3.57
C TRP A 136 -19.41 -11.51 4.56
N LEU A 137 -19.12 -10.23 4.29
CA LEU A 137 -19.63 -9.13 5.10
C LEU A 137 -21.17 -9.07 5.06
N ALA A 138 -21.80 -9.44 3.94
CA ALA A 138 -23.24 -9.58 3.86
C ALA A 138 -23.78 -10.73 4.74
N ARG A 139 -22.93 -11.70 5.11
CA ARG A 139 -23.32 -12.90 5.85
C ARG A 139 -23.09 -12.84 7.36
N THR A 140 -22.29 -11.90 7.85
CA THR A 140 -21.83 -11.95 9.25
C THR A 140 -22.28 -10.74 10.08
N VAL A 141 -22.19 -9.52 9.55
CA VAL A 141 -22.64 -8.29 10.22
C VAL A 141 -22.89 -7.22 9.15
N GLY A 142 -24.13 -6.74 8.99
CA GLY A 142 -24.44 -5.68 8.01
C GLY A 142 -23.63 -4.38 8.26
N THR A 143 -23.36 -3.61 7.21
CA THR A 143 -22.52 -2.38 7.23
C THR A 143 -22.86 -1.41 8.37
N ALA A 144 -24.13 -1.30 8.77
CA ALA A 144 -24.57 -0.45 9.89
C ALA A 144 -24.10 -0.99 11.26
N ALA A 145 -24.16 -2.30 11.48
CA ALA A 145 -23.74 -2.92 12.72
C ALA A 145 -22.20 -2.89 12.88
N ILE A 146 -21.44 -2.97 11.79
CA ILE A 146 -19.97 -2.76 11.82
C ILE A 146 -19.62 -1.34 12.30
N LYS A 147 -20.35 -0.31 11.85
CA LYS A 147 -20.10 1.09 12.26
C LYS A 147 -20.30 1.31 13.75
N VAL A 148 -21.29 0.65 14.35
CA VAL A 148 -21.62 0.76 15.79
C VAL A 148 -20.69 -0.14 16.61
N LEU A 149 -20.62 -1.43 16.29
CA LEU A 149 -19.84 -2.40 17.07
C LEU A 149 -18.34 -2.15 16.97
N GLY A 150 -17.81 -1.69 15.83
CA GLY A 150 -16.39 -1.37 15.71
C GLY A 150 -15.91 -0.20 16.56
N ARG A 151 -16.84 0.61 17.09
CA ARG A 151 -16.52 1.64 18.10
C ARG A 151 -16.41 1.05 19.51
N TYR A 152 -17.24 0.07 19.86
CA TYR A 152 -17.37 -0.46 21.22
C TYR A 152 -16.60 -1.77 21.46
N LEU A 153 -16.39 -2.58 20.42
CA LEU A 153 -15.65 -3.85 20.45
C LEU A 153 -14.54 -3.85 19.38
N PRO A 154 -13.62 -2.86 19.38
CA PRO A 154 -12.69 -2.68 18.28
C PRO A 154 -11.67 -3.82 18.10
N LYS A 155 -11.36 -4.54 19.18
CA LYS A 155 -10.41 -5.66 19.20
C LYS A 155 -11.06 -7.03 18.91
N LEU A 156 -12.35 -7.06 18.54
CA LEU A 156 -12.97 -8.32 18.12
C LEU A 156 -12.31 -8.82 16.84
N VAL A 157 -11.81 -10.06 16.89
CA VAL A 157 -11.22 -10.75 15.72
C VAL A 157 -12.34 -11.24 14.82
N LEU A 158 -12.38 -10.74 13.58
CA LEU A 158 -13.34 -11.18 12.55
C LEU A 158 -12.78 -12.33 11.71
N ARG A 159 -11.47 -12.31 11.47
CA ARG A 159 -10.74 -13.39 10.82
C ARG A 159 -9.34 -13.54 11.44
N PRO A 160 -8.84 -14.77 11.58
CA PRO A 160 -7.50 -15.01 12.11
C PRO A 160 -6.38 -14.58 11.12
N GLY A 161 -6.70 -14.42 9.84
CA GLY A 161 -5.81 -14.00 8.77
C GLY A 161 -6.54 -13.88 7.42
N LEU A 162 -5.81 -13.58 6.34
CA LEU A 162 -6.31 -13.46 4.97
C LEU A 162 -6.04 -14.71 4.11
N GLY A 163 -5.42 -15.74 4.67
CA GLY A 163 -5.06 -16.98 3.97
C GLY A 163 -3.66 -16.94 3.37
N GLY A 164 -3.09 -18.12 3.10
CA GLY A 164 -1.68 -18.28 2.76
C GLY A 164 -1.32 -18.03 1.31
N VAL A 165 -2.29 -18.09 0.37
CA VAL A 165 -2.04 -18.13 -1.08
C VAL A 165 -1.11 -17.00 -1.55
N TYR A 166 -1.39 -15.76 -1.17
CA TYR A 166 -0.55 -14.64 -1.57
C TYR A 166 0.84 -14.71 -0.94
N GLY A 167 0.93 -14.97 0.37
CA GLY A 167 2.20 -15.10 1.07
C GLY A 167 3.08 -16.23 0.51
N GLU A 168 2.47 -17.39 0.22
CA GLU A 168 3.12 -18.55 -0.39
C GLU A 168 3.62 -18.25 -1.82
N SER A 169 2.90 -17.43 -2.60
CA SER A 169 3.32 -17.01 -3.93
C SER A 169 4.56 -16.10 -3.94
N ILE A 170 4.86 -15.40 -2.84
CA ILE A 170 5.96 -14.42 -2.82
C ILE A 170 7.16 -14.86 -1.96
N HIS A 171 6.96 -15.68 -0.93
CA HIS A 171 8.04 -16.04 -0.02
C HIS A 171 8.94 -17.14 -0.61
N LYS A 172 10.26 -16.98 -0.47
CA LYS A 172 11.29 -17.90 -1.00
C LYS A 172 11.21 -19.34 -0.49
N ASP A 173 10.70 -19.54 0.73
CA ASP A 173 10.58 -20.89 1.34
C ASP A 173 9.31 -21.62 0.85
N HIS A 174 8.57 -21.01 -0.09
CA HIS A 174 7.36 -21.55 -0.71
C HIS A 174 7.49 -21.54 -2.24
N HIS A 175 6.72 -20.71 -2.93
CA HIS A 175 6.65 -20.67 -4.39
C HIS A 175 7.21 -19.37 -4.99
N GLY A 176 7.55 -18.40 -4.14
CA GLY A 176 8.14 -17.14 -4.57
C GLY A 176 9.66 -17.12 -4.43
N GLU A 177 10.23 -15.93 -4.55
CA GLU A 177 11.69 -15.71 -4.52
C GLU A 177 12.14 -14.69 -3.47
N TRP A 178 11.19 -14.09 -2.74
CA TRP A 178 11.47 -13.00 -1.81
C TRP A 178 11.71 -13.48 -0.39
N ASP A 179 12.76 -12.97 0.23
CA ASP A 179 13.12 -13.24 1.62
C ASP A 179 12.64 -12.09 2.52
N PHE A 180 11.68 -12.36 3.40
CA PHE A 180 11.18 -11.38 4.35
C PHE A 180 10.88 -12.01 5.72
N ASP A 181 10.93 -11.19 6.77
CA ASP A 181 10.74 -11.67 8.14
C ASP A 181 9.27 -12.01 8.40
N LEU A 182 8.99 -13.30 8.58
CA LEU A 182 7.64 -13.81 8.84
C LEU A 182 7.03 -13.36 10.18
N LYS A 183 7.83 -12.83 11.12
CA LYS A 183 7.31 -12.19 12.34
C LYS A 183 6.72 -10.81 12.04
N MET A 184 7.31 -10.10 11.09
CA MET A 184 6.88 -8.77 10.65
C MET A 184 5.80 -8.85 9.56
N LYS A 185 5.88 -9.87 8.69
CA LYS A 185 4.94 -10.15 7.61
C LYS A 185 4.58 -11.65 7.59
N PRO A 186 3.61 -12.10 8.40
CA PRO A 186 3.17 -13.49 8.37
C PRO A 186 2.54 -13.86 7.02
N LEU A 187 2.74 -15.09 6.55
CA LEU A 187 2.17 -15.57 5.28
C LEU A 187 0.64 -15.44 5.21
N ASN A 188 -0.03 -15.71 6.34
CA ASN A 188 -1.48 -15.62 6.46
C ASN A 188 -1.98 -14.20 6.80
N ALA A 189 -1.09 -13.20 6.83
CA ALA A 189 -1.31 -11.89 7.44
C ALA A 189 -1.64 -11.95 8.94
N PHE A 190 -1.73 -10.78 9.58
CA PHE A 190 -2.23 -10.64 10.95
C PHE A 190 -3.77 -10.73 11.01
N PRO A 191 -4.36 -11.03 12.18
CA PRO A 191 -5.80 -11.06 12.35
C PRO A 191 -6.50 -9.76 11.93
N VAL A 192 -7.66 -9.90 11.28
CA VAL A 192 -8.51 -8.77 10.90
C VAL A 192 -9.40 -8.40 12.08
N LEU A 193 -9.20 -7.20 12.62
CA LEU A 193 -9.96 -6.67 13.74
C LEU A 193 -11.16 -5.82 13.28
N LEU A 194 -12.26 -5.87 14.01
CA LEU A 194 -13.49 -5.15 13.67
C LEU A 194 -13.30 -3.62 13.62
N GLY A 195 -12.53 -3.05 14.56
CA GLY A 195 -12.23 -1.62 14.58
C GLY A 195 -11.44 -1.17 13.34
N TRP A 196 -10.46 -1.98 12.93
CA TRP A 196 -9.67 -1.75 11.73
C TRP A 196 -10.51 -1.86 10.46
N LEU A 197 -11.32 -2.91 10.33
CA LEU A 197 -12.21 -3.08 9.18
C LEU A 197 -13.21 -1.92 9.05
N ARG A 198 -13.71 -1.41 10.18
CA ARG A 198 -14.54 -0.21 10.21
C ARG A 198 -13.79 1.02 9.68
N ALA A 199 -12.53 1.23 10.09
CA ALA A 199 -11.69 2.33 9.59
C ALA A 199 -11.48 2.24 8.07
N ILE A 200 -11.18 1.04 7.56
CA ILE A 200 -11.05 0.76 6.12
C ILE A 200 -12.34 1.11 5.37
N ARG A 201 -13.50 0.66 5.85
CA ARG A 201 -14.81 0.96 5.22
C ARG A 201 -15.11 2.46 5.19
N ILE A 202 -14.71 3.21 6.20
CA ILE A 202 -14.84 4.67 6.20
C ILE A 202 -13.92 5.28 5.14
N GLY A 203 -12.68 4.81 5.02
CA GLY A 203 -11.75 5.21 3.97
C GLY A 203 -12.28 4.94 2.57
N HIS A 204 -12.75 3.71 2.30
CA HIS A 204 -13.39 3.35 1.04
C HIS A 204 -14.58 4.25 0.72
N ALA A 205 -15.46 4.50 1.70
CA ALA A 205 -16.62 5.37 1.46
C ALA A 205 -16.23 6.80 1.07
N LYS A 206 -15.17 7.37 1.66
CA LYS A 206 -14.62 8.67 1.25
C LYS A 206 -14.07 8.62 -0.16
N LEU A 207 -13.22 7.64 -0.46
CA LEU A 207 -12.60 7.46 -1.78
C LEU A 207 -13.66 7.31 -2.89
N GLN A 208 -14.64 6.44 -2.68
CA GLN A 208 -15.67 6.13 -3.66
C GLN A 208 -16.64 7.31 -3.90
N ALA A 209 -16.83 8.16 -2.88
CA ALA A 209 -17.57 9.41 -3.03
C ALA A 209 -16.81 10.44 -3.90
N GLY A 210 -15.49 10.31 -4.00
CA GLY A 210 -14.61 11.20 -4.74
C GLY A 210 -13.66 11.94 -3.81
N LEU A 211 -12.38 11.99 -4.19
CA LEU A 211 -11.32 12.77 -3.56
C LEU A 211 -10.89 13.90 -4.50
N ASP A 212 -10.20 14.90 -3.95
CA ASP A 212 -9.56 15.98 -4.69
C ASP A 212 -8.04 15.90 -4.48
N VAL A 213 -7.43 14.81 -4.97
CA VAL A 213 -5.98 14.66 -5.08
C VAL A 213 -5.52 15.46 -6.30
N ARG A 214 -4.64 16.45 -6.06
CA ARG A 214 -4.29 17.52 -7.03
C ARG A 214 -2.98 17.30 -7.77
N VAL A 215 -2.50 16.07 -7.80
CA VAL A 215 -1.29 15.64 -8.51
C VAL A 215 -1.65 14.60 -9.55
N PRO A 216 -0.85 14.42 -10.62
CA PRO A 216 -0.99 13.29 -11.53
C PRO A 216 -0.92 11.96 -10.77
N ILE A 217 -1.78 11.01 -11.15
CA ILE A 217 -1.90 9.71 -10.49
C ILE A 217 -1.70 8.59 -11.51
N LEU A 218 -0.80 7.66 -11.22
CA LEU A 218 -0.66 6.38 -11.92
C LEU A 218 -1.26 5.27 -11.06
N VAL A 219 -2.19 4.50 -11.61
CA VAL A 219 -2.72 3.28 -11.00
C VAL A 219 -2.25 2.09 -11.84
N LEU A 220 -1.46 1.20 -11.24
CA LEU A 220 -1.10 -0.08 -11.83
C LEU A 220 -1.92 -1.19 -11.20
N HIS A 221 -2.36 -2.15 -11.99
CA HIS A 221 -3.05 -3.36 -11.50
C HIS A 221 -2.71 -4.59 -12.36
N SER A 222 -2.90 -5.78 -11.80
CA SER A 222 -2.81 -7.03 -12.56
C SER A 222 -3.92 -7.11 -13.62
N SER A 223 -3.72 -7.89 -14.69
CA SER A 223 -4.73 -8.11 -15.73
C SER A 223 -5.94 -8.91 -15.28
N ARG A 224 -5.85 -9.66 -14.18
CA ARG A 224 -6.98 -10.44 -13.66
C ARG A 224 -6.85 -10.71 -12.17
N SER A 225 -7.99 -10.97 -11.55
CA SER A 225 -8.05 -11.45 -10.17
C SER A 225 -8.28 -12.96 -10.11
N LEU A 226 -7.64 -13.62 -9.14
CA LEU A 226 -7.89 -14.99 -8.72
C LEU A 226 -8.41 -14.98 -7.28
N LEU A 227 -9.63 -14.47 -7.11
CA LEU A 227 -10.25 -14.37 -5.79
C LEU A 227 -10.74 -15.73 -5.30
N ARG A 228 -10.73 -15.91 -3.97
CA ARG A 228 -11.30 -17.09 -3.27
C ARG A 228 -10.52 -18.39 -3.45
N ALA A 229 -9.30 -18.35 -3.98
CA ALA A 229 -8.39 -19.48 -3.90
C ALA A 229 -8.15 -19.85 -2.42
N LYS A 230 -8.39 -21.11 -2.06
CA LYS A 230 -8.22 -21.60 -0.68
C LYS A 230 -6.85 -22.24 -0.43
N ALA A 231 -6.18 -22.61 -1.51
CA ALA A 231 -4.86 -23.21 -1.52
C ALA A 231 -4.12 -22.68 -2.76
N TRP A 232 -2.80 -22.68 -2.69
CA TRP A 232 -1.97 -22.23 -3.79
C TRP A 232 -2.13 -23.15 -5.02
N THR A 233 -2.10 -22.54 -6.19
CA THR A 233 -2.03 -23.18 -7.51
C THR A 233 -1.13 -22.34 -8.41
N PRO A 234 -0.54 -22.88 -9.49
CA PRO A 234 0.28 -22.09 -10.41
C PRO A 234 -0.39 -20.79 -10.92
N ASP A 235 -1.72 -20.78 -11.08
CA ASP A 235 -2.48 -19.58 -11.46
C ASP A 235 -2.34 -18.41 -10.48
N ALA A 236 -1.97 -18.67 -9.23
CA ALA A 236 -1.72 -17.66 -8.20
C ALA A 236 -0.41 -16.89 -8.44
N MET A 237 0.41 -17.33 -9.41
CA MET A 237 1.63 -16.64 -9.84
C MET A 237 1.38 -15.63 -10.97
N THR A 238 0.14 -15.56 -11.50
CA THR A 238 -0.20 -14.74 -12.68
C THR A 238 -1.52 -13.97 -12.52
N ALA A 239 -1.91 -13.68 -11.28
CA ALA A 239 -3.13 -12.95 -10.96
C ALA A 239 -3.07 -12.27 -9.59
N ASP A 240 -3.89 -11.22 -9.42
CA ASP A 240 -4.15 -10.66 -8.10
C ASP A 240 -5.01 -11.63 -7.27
N THR A 241 -4.43 -12.24 -6.25
CA THR A 241 -5.10 -13.20 -5.35
C THR A 241 -5.77 -12.54 -4.15
N VAL A 242 -5.61 -11.23 -3.99
CA VAL A 242 -6.03 -10.47 -2.81
C VAL A 242 -7.22 -9.57 -3.15
N LEU A 243 -7.16 -8.84 -4.26
CA LEU A 243 -8.09 -7.77 -4.62
C LEU A 243 -8.73 -7.95 -6.00
N ASP A 244 -9.91 -7.36 -6.15
CA ASP A 244 -10.62 -7.31 -7.43
C ASP A 244 -10.08 -6.15 -8.29
N VAL A 245 -9.43 -6.48 -9.40
CA VAL A 245 -8.85 -5.49 -10.33
C VAL A 245 -9.95 -4.63 -10.97
N ALA A 246 -11.17 -5.17 -11.11
CA ALA A 246 -12.29 -4.41 -11.65
C ALA A 246 -12.70 -3.25 -10.73
N ASP A 247 -12.58 -3.42 -9.40
CA ASP A 247 -12.83 -2.35 -8.44
C ASP A 247 -11.74 -1.26 -8.52
N MET A 248 -10.48 -1.65 -8.77
CA MET A 248 -9.40 -0.67 -8.98
C MET A 248 -9.70 0.23 -10.18
N VAL A 249 -10.04 -0.37 -11.33
CA VAL A 249 -10.39 0.37 -12.56
C VAL A 249 -11.63 1.23 -12.35
N LYS A 250 -12.66 0.69 -11.70
CA LYS A 250 -13.94 1.39 -11.46
C LYS A 250 -13.77 2.64 -10.60
N TYR A 251 -12.93 2.57 -9.55
CA TYR A 251 -12.78 3.67 -8.59
C TYR A 251 -11.56 4.56 -8.83
N ALA A 252 -10.62 4.19 -9.70
CA ALA A 252 -9.48 5.05 -10.05
C ALA A 252 -9.88 6.47 -10.47
N PRO A 253 -10.90 6.70 -11.33
CA PRO A 253 -11.34 8.06 -11.68
C PRO A 253 -11.92 8.89 -10.51
N LYS A 254 -12.13 8.28 -9.33
CA LYS A 254 -12.61 8.97 -8.13
C LYS A 254 -11.49 9.62 -7.32
N LEU A 255 -10.22 9.38 -7.66
CA LEU A 255 -9.08 9.89 -6.89
C LEU A 255 -8.79 11.37 -7.14
N GLY A 256 -8.92 11.81 -8.40
CA GLY A 256 -8.53 13.15 -8.84
C GLY A 256 -8.86 13.36 -10.30
N ARG A 257 -8.36 14.47 -10.87
CA ARG A 257 -8.66 14.87 -12.26
C ARG A 257 -7.74 14.27 -13.31
N ASP A 258 -6.53 13.88 -12.91
CA ASP A 258 -5.50 13.35 -13.78
C ASP A 258 -5.09 11.95 -13.29
N VAL A 259 -5.69 10.93 -13.90
CA VAL A 259 -5.52 9.53 -13.51
C VAL A 259 -5.21 8.70 -14.75
N THR A 260 -4.04 8.08 -14.76
CA THR A 260 -3.64 7.08 -15.74
C THR A 260 -3.79 5.69 -15.10
N VAL A 261 -4.48 4.77 -15.78
CA VAL A 261 -4.62 3.38 -15.32
C VAL A 261 -3.87 2.46 -16.29
N VAL A 262 -3.00 1.62 -15.75
CA VAL A 262 -2.16 0.70 -16.52
C VAL A 262 -2.36 -0.73 -16.03
N GLU A 263 -2.71 -1.60 -16.96
CA GLU A 263 -2.81 -3.03 -16.73
C GLU A 263 -1.46 -3.73 -16.97
N ILE A 264 -1.05 -4.58 -16.03
CA ILE A 264 0.13 -5.43 -16.13
C ILE A 264 -0.31 -6.89 -16.24
N ALA A 265 -0.08 -7.47 -17.42
CA ALA A 265 -0.32 -8.89 -17.66
C ALA A 265 0.47 -9.78 -16.70
N ASP A 266 -0.19 -10.84 -16.21
CA ASP A 266 0.39 -11.86 -15.32
C ASP A 266 0.95 -11.31 -14.00
N GLY A 267 0.49 -10.13 -13.58
CA GLY A 267 0.84 -9.51 -12.31
C GLY A 267 0.30 -10.27 -11.09
N LEU A 268 1.11 -10.37 -10.04
CA LEU A 268 0.63 -10.70 -8.69
C LEU A 268 -0.16 -9.52 -8.11
N HIS A 269 -0.64 -9.68 -6.88
CA HIS A 269 -1.21 -8.57 -6.12
C HIS A 269 -0.18 -7.43 -5.95
N ASP A 270 1.07 -7.72 -5.59
CA ASP A 270 2.12 -6.71 -5.68
C ASP A 270 2.90 -6.91 -6.98
N LEU A 271 2.75 -5.95 -7.90
CA LEU A 271 3.34 -6.02 -9.23
C LEU A 271 4.87 -6.01 -9.20
N PHE A 272 5.48 -5.36 -8.20
CA PHE A 272 6.93 -5.31 -8.07
C PHE A 272 7.50 -6.61 -7.48
N LEU A 273 6.66 -7.42 -6.81
CA LEU A 273 7.03 -8.76 -6.35
C LEU A 273 6.72 -9.86 -7.37
N SER A 274 6.21 -9.51 -8.55
CA SER A 274 5.91 -10.47 -9.61
C SER A 274 7.18 -11.07 -10.22
N ALA A 275 7.01 -12.11 -11.04
CA ALA A 275 8.11 -12.71 -11.81
C ALA A 275 8.90 -11.63 -12.59
N GLU A 276 10.19 -11.86 -12.83
CA GLU A 276 11.12 -10.82 -13.30
C GLU A 276 10.63 -10.04 -14.51
N ALA A 277 10.18 -10.72 -15.57
CA ALA A 277 9.66 -10.06 -16.75
C ALA A 277 8.45 -9.14 -16.46
N VAL A 278 7.61 -9.53 -15.49
CA VAL A 278 6.40 -8.81 -15.10
C VAL A 278 6.74 -7.58 -14.25
N ARG A 279 7.60 -7.72 -13.23
CA ARG A 279 8.01 -6.57 -12.40
C ARG A 279 8.84 -5.57 -13.18
N THR A 280 9.70 -6.02 -14.10
CA THR A 280 10.47 -5.14 -14.99
C THR A 280 9.56 -4.33 -15.89
N LYS A 281 8.50 -4.95 -16.41
CA LYS A 281 7.47 -4.23 -17.17
C LYS A 281 6.75 -3.20 -16.30
N ALA A 282 6.32 -3.58 -15.10
CA ALA A 282 5.63 -2.67 -14.18
C ALA A 282 6.51 -1.45 -13.80
N LEU A 283 7.78 -1.66 -13.46
CA LEU A 283 8.73 -0.59 -13.14
C LEU A 283 9.01 0.29 -14.37
N THR A 284 9.17 -0.29 -15.56
CA THR A 284 9.31 0.47 -16.82
C THR A 284 8.10 1.38 -17.09
N GLU A 285 6.88 0.91 -16.83
CA GLU A 285 5.68 1.74 -16.97
C GLU A 285 5.69 2.92 -15.99
N VAL A 286 6.15 2.72 -14.76
CA VAL A 286 6.34 3.79 -13.78
C VAL A 286 7.38 4.80 -14.27
N ASP A 287 8.54 4.34 -14.72
CA ASP A 287 9.62 5.21 -15.21
C ASP A 287 9.16 6.07 -16.39
N ASN A 288 8.53 5.44 -17.39
CA ASN A 288 8.01 6.12 -18.58
C ASN A 288 6.91 7.11 -18.23
N TRP A 289 6.09 6.82 -17.21
CA TRP A 289 5.06 7.73 -16.75
C TRP A 289 5.63 8.92 -15.98
N LEU A 290 6.58 8.70 -15.07
CA LEU A 290 7.26 9.76 -14.31
C LEU A 290 8.06 10.70 -15.22
N ALA A 291 8.75 10.16 -16.24
CA ALA A 291 9.46 10.96 -17.23
C ALA A 291 8.54 11.95 -17.97
N ARG A 292 7.28 11.57 -18.22
CA ARG A 292 6.26 12.43 -18.83
C ARG A 292 5.72 13.51 -17.89
N GLN A 293 5.82 13.32 -16.56
CA GLN A 293 5.37 14.33 -15.58
C GLN A 293 6.42 15.41 -15.32
N SER A 294 7.70 15.11 -15.57
CA SER A 294 8.82 16.05 -15.39
C SER A 294 9.01 17.01 -16.59
N SER A 295 8.08 16.99 -17.56
CA SER A 295 8.13 17.73 -18.83
C SER A 295 7.32 19.01 -18.80
#